data_AF-A0A0A8XAG3-F1
#
_entry.id   AF-A0A0A8XAG3-F1
#
_cell.length_a   1.000
_cell.length_b   1.000
_cell.length_c   1.000
_cell.angle_alpha   90.00
_cell.angle_beta   90.00
_cell.angle_gamma   90.00
#
_symmetry.space_group_name_H-M   'P 1'
#
loop_
_entity.id
_entity.type
_entity.pdbx_description
1 polymer ?
#
loop_
_entity_poly.entity_id
_entity_poly.type
_entity_poly.pdbx_seq_one_letter_code
_entity_poly.pdbx_strand_id
1 'polypeptide(L)'
;MAPAYHPEWLVKFWLSTPGLNMVNPHYLLIFLTAVIIVVWFLRKRRKPAEDIISEEDQLFRHLLHRKKVIEGELAGLEARLSAEEITEENFEKLKLDYRSHLAEVDKELKQYT
;
A
#
# COMPACT_ATOMS: atom_id res chain seq x y z
N MET A 1 45.92 -27.75 8.54
CA MET A 1 45.16 -27.59 9.80
C MET A 1 43.80 -27.05 9.41
N ALA A 2 42.72 -27.80 9.61
CA ALA A 2 41.37 -27.34 9.26
C ALA A 2 40.94 -26.21 10.22
N PRO A 3 40.27 -25.15 9.75
CA PRO A 3 39.81 -24.08 10.62
C PRO A 3 38.77 -24.62 11.61
N ALA A 4 38.79 -24.08 12.83
CA ALA A 4 37.78 -24.42 13.83
C ALA A 4 36.39 -24.01 13.31
N TYR A 5 35.49 -24.99 13.17
CA TYR A 5 34.11 -24.77 12.71
C TYR A 5 33.27 -23.92 13.68
N HIS A 6 33.77 -23.67 14.90
CA HIS A 6 33.10 -22.88 15.93
C HIS A 6 34.11 -21.92 16.56
N PRO A 7 33.79 -20.63 16.69
CA PRO A 7 34.69 -19.68 17.34
C PRO A 7 34.77 -19.96 18.84
N GLU A 8 35.99 -19.88 19.40
CA GLU A 8 36.26 -20.28 20.79
C GLU A 8 35.42 -19.52 21.82
N TRP A 9 35.14 -18.25 21.57
CA TRP A 9 34.32 -17.43 22.46
C TRP A 9 32.88 -17.94 22.57
N LEU A 10 32.32 -18.48 21.48
CA LEU A 10 30.96 -19.00 21.44
C LEU A 10 30.85 -20.30 22.24
N VAL A 11 31.85 -21.16 22.11
CA VAL A 11 31.95 -22.40 22.90
C VAL A 11 32.09 -22.08 24.38
N LYS A 12 32.98 -21.13 24.74
CA LYS A 12 33.16 -20.68 26.12
C LYS A 12 31.86 -20.11 26.69
N PHE A 13 31.20 -19.22 25.95
CA PHE A 13 29.92 -18.63 26.35
C PHE A 13 28.85 -19.69 26.62
N TRP A 14 28.74 -20.69 25.73
CA TRP A 14 27.74 -21.74 25.84
C TRP A 14 27.97 -22.63 27.07
N LEU A 15 29.23 -23.01 27.32
CA LEU A 15 29.60 -23.87 28.44
C LEU A 15 29.60 -23.12 29.78
N SER A 16 29.90 -21.82 29.80
CA SER A 16 29.96 -21.00 31.01
C SER A 16 28.58 -20.57 31.52
N THR A 17 27.55 -20.61 30.65
CA THR A 17 26.22 -20.11 31.01
C THR A 17 25.38 -21.23 31.62
N PRO A 18 24.95 -21.11 32.89
CA PRO A 18 24.14 -22.13 33.54
C PRO A 18 22.80 -22.31 32.82
N GLY A 19 22.41 -23.56 32.57
CA GLY A 19 21.20 -23.93 31.83
C GLY A 19 21.42 -24.07 30.33
N LEU A 20 22.10 -23.12 29.69
CA LEU A 20 22.48 -23.22 28.26
C LEU A 20 23.48 -24.35 28.03
N ASN A 21 24.39 -24.57 28.99
CA ASN A 21 25.35 -25.68 28.96
C ASN A 21 24.72 -27.09 28.95
N MET A 22 23.45 -27.22 29.30
CA MET A 22 22.71 -28.49 29.26
C MET A 22 21.96 -28.72 27.94
N VAL A 23 21.89 -27.71 27.07
CA VAL A 23 21.12 -27.73 25.82
C VAL A 23 22.07 -27.84 24.64
N ASN A 24 21.69 -28.62 23.62
CA ASN A 24 22.46 -28.67 22.38
C ASN A 24 22.26 -27.35 21.59
N PRO A 25 23.34 -26.60 21.30
CA PRO A 25 23.25 -25.31 20.60
C PRO A 25 22.62 -25.42 19.21
N HIS A 26 22.82 -26.54 18.53
CA HIS A 26 22.29 -26.75 17.18
C HIS A 26 20.77 -26.90 17.21
N TYR A 27 20.22 -27.65 18.17
CA TYR A 27 18.77 -27.80 18.31
C TYR A 27 18.09 -26.49 18.70
N LEU A 28 18.73 -25.69 19.56
CA LEU A 28 18.21 -24.38 19.93
C LEU A 28 18.18 -23.44 18.71
N LEU A 29 19.22 -23.44 17.88
CA LEU A 29 19.25 -22.64 16.65
C LEU A 29 18.19 -23.08 15.64
N ILE A 30 18.00 -24.39 15.46
CA ILE A 30 16.95 -24.93 14.58
C ILE A 30 15.57 -24.50 15.07
N PHE A 31 15.32 -24.63 16.37
CA PHE A 31 14.06 -24.21 16.99
C PHE A 31 13.82 -22.70 16.80
N LEU A 32 14.82 -21.87 17.09
CA LEU A 32 14.72 -20.42 16.92
C LEU A 32 14.41 -20.05 15.47
N THR A 33 15.10 -20.68 14.53
CA THR A 33 14.89 -20.48 13.08
C THR A 33 13.47 -20.87 12.67
N ALA A 34 12.97 -22.02 13.14
CA ALA A 34 11.60 -22.46 12.87
C ALA A 34 10.55 -21.47 13.44
N VAL A 35 10.76 -20.98 14.66
CA VAL A 35 9.87 -19.98 15.28
C VAL A 35 9.84 -18.69 14.46
N ILE A 36 10.99 -18.19 14.03
CA ILE A 36 11.07 -16.98 13.19
C ILE A 36 10.29 -17.17 11.88
N ILE A 37 10.47 -18.32 11.21
CA ILE A 37 9.76 -18.65 9.97
C ILE A 37 8.25 -18.69 10.19
N VAL A 38 7.79 -19.35 11.26
CA VAL A 38 6.36 -19.45 11.59
C VAL A 38 5.77 -18.07 11.90
N VAL A 39 6.44 -17.26 12.71
CA VAL A 39 6.00 -15.89 13.02
C VAL A 39 5.94 -15.02 11.77
N TRP A 40 6.95 -15.11 10.90
CA TRP A 40 6.97 -14.40 9.62
C TRP A 40 5.80 -14.80 8.73
N PHE A 41 5.52 -16.11 8.62
CA PHE A 41 4.44 -16.63 7.81
C PHE A 41 3.05 -16.23 8.36
N LEU A 42 2.87 -16.30 9.67
CA LEU A 42 1.65 -15.82 10.33
C LEU A 42 1.44 -14.32 10.13
N ARG A 43 2.51 -13.51 10.21
CA ARG A 43 2.44 -12.06 9.97
C ARG A 43 2.15 -11.75 8.50
N LYS A 44 2.71 -12.51 7.56
CA LYS A 44 2.43 -12.36 6.12
C LYS A 44 0.97 -12.71 5.80
N ARG A 45 0.39 -13.73 6.45
CA ARG A 45 -1.01 -14.13 6.26
C ARG A 45 -2.05 -13.17 6.87
N ARG A 46 -1.65 -12.30 7.79
CA ARG A 46 -2.55 -11.31 8.41
C ARG A 46 -2.69 -9.99 7.65
N LYS A 47 -1.94 -9.80 6.55
CA LYS A 47 -2.00 -8.59 5.73
C LYS A 47 -3.17 -8.44 4.73
N PRO A 48 -4.01 -9.44 4.40
CA PRO A 48 -4.97 -9.25 3.31
C PRO A 48 -6.13 -8.31 3.68
N ALA A 49 -6.50 -8.19 4.96
CA ALA A 49 -7.64 -7.35 5.34
C ALA A 49 -7.35 -5.84 5.34
N GLU A 50 -6.09 -5.45 5.62
CA GLU A 50 -5.69 -4.04 5.72
C GLU A 50 -5.34 -3.45 4.33
N ASP A 51 -4.81 -4.27 3.42
CA ASP A 51 -4.58 -3.87 2.02
C ASP A 51 -5.91 -3.64 1.27
N ILE A 52 -6.92 -4.51 1.46
CA ILE A 52 -8.20 -4.39 0.74
C ILE A 52 -8.95 -3.11 1.14
N ILE A 53 -8.98 -2.78 2.44
CA ILE A 53 -9.58 -1.53 2.93
C ILE A 53 -8.78 -0.32 2.43
N SER A 54 -7.45 -0.42 2.38
CA SER A 54 -6.60 0.63 1.81
C SER A 54 -6.82 0.84 0.32
N GLU A 55 -7.07 -0.21 -0.47
CA GLU A 55 -7.33 -0.09 -1.91
C GLU A 55 -8.69 0.57 -2.19
N GLU A 56 -9.75 0.17 -1.49
CA GLU A 56 -11.08 0.80 -1.61
C GLU A 56 -11.05 2.29 -1.21
N ASP A 57 -10.38 2.62 -0.10
CA ASP A 57 -10.20 4.01 0.34
C ASP A 57 -9.36 4.82 -0.65
N GLN A 58 -8.34 4.23 -1.26
CA GLN A 58 -7.53 4.88 -2.29
C GLN A 58 -8.35 5.18 -3.55
N LEU A 59 -9.17 4.22 -4.00
CA LEU A 59 -10.07 4.39 -5.14
C LEU A 59 -11.11 5.48 -4.86
N PHE A 60 -11.73 5.46 -3.68
CA PHE A 60 -12.68 6.50 -3.26
C PHE A 60 -12.04 7.90 -3.26
N ARG A 61 -10.83 8.03 -2.69
CA ARG A 61 -10.08 9.29 -2.71
C ARG A 61 -9.72 9.74 -4.13
N HIS A 62 -9.40 8.81 -5.01
CA HIS A 62 -9.10 9.11 -6.40
C HIS A 62 -10.34 9.64 -7.14
N LEU A 63 -11.51 9.02 -6.93
CA LEU A 63 -12.78 9.46 -7.51
C LEU A 63 -13.17 10.87 -7.03
N LEU A 64 -13.00 11.17 -5.74
CA LEU A 64 -13.21 12.52 -5.20
C LEU A 64 -12.28 13.56 -5.84
N HIS A 65 -11.01 13.20 -6.05
CA HIS A 65 -10.06 14.09 -6.74
C HIS A 65 -10.48 14.32 -8.20
N ARG A 66 -10.85 13.25 -8.91
CA ARG A 66 -11.32 13.34 -10.31
C ARG A 66 -12.56 14.22 -10.43
N LYS A 67 -13.53 14.09 -9.52
CA LYS A 67 -14.70 14.97 -9.42
C LYS A 67 -14.28 16.44 -9.31
N LYS A 68 -13.40 16.75 -8.36
CA LYS A 68 -12.93 18.12 -8.12
C LYS A 68 -12.21 18.72 -9.34
N VAL A 69 -11.43 17.92 -10.06
CA VAL A 69 -10.76 18.38 -11.30
C VAL A 69 -11.80 18.72 -12.37
N ILE A 70 -12.79 17.85 -12.60
CA ILE A 70 -13.85 18.08 -13.60
C ILE A 70 -14.67 19.34 -13.25
N GLU A 71 -15.02 19.53 -11.98
CA GLU A 71 -15.71 20.73 -11.51
C GLU A 71 -14.87 22.00 -11.71
N GLY A 72 -13.54 21.91 -11.51
CA GLY A 72 -12.60 23.00 -11.78
C GLY A 72 -12.52 23.35 -13.28
N GLU A 73 -12.44 22.36 -14.15
CA GLU A 73 -12.44 22.55 -15.61
C GLU A 73 -13.75 23.19 -16.09
N LEU A 74 -14.90 22.75 -15.54
CA LEU A 74 -16.21 23.35 -15.83
C LEU A 74 -16.29 24.82 -15.39
N ALA A 75 -15.76 25.15 -14.21
CA ALA A 75 -15.71 26.54 -13.73
C ALA A 75 -14.76 27.42 -14.56
N GLY A 76 -13.67 26.84 -15.07
CA GLY A 76 -12.70 27.52 -15.93
C GLY A 76 -13.14 27.67 -17.39
N LEU A 77 -14.14 26.89 -17.83
CA LEU A 77 -14.57 26.85 -19.22
C LEU A 77 -15.11 28.21 -19.72
N GLU A 78 -15.86 28.92 -18.87
CA GLU A 78 -16.41 30.25 -19.18
C GLU A 78 -15.30 31.29 -19.31
N ALA A 79 -14.25 31.20 -18.48
CA ALA A 79 -13.09 32.06 -18.58
C ALA A 79 -12.33 31.84 -19.90
N ARG A 80 -12.18 30.58 -20.33
CA ARG A 80 -11.51 30.23 -21.59
C ARG A 80 -12.28 30.70 -22.83
N LEU A 81 -13.61 30.65 -22.78
CA LEU A 81 -14.47 31.23 -23.82
C LEU A 81 -14.31 32.75 -23.86
N SER A 82 -14.32 33.41 -22.69
CA SER A 82 -14.15 34.88 -22.59
C SER A 82 -12.77 35.38 -23.03
N ALA A 83 -11.75 34.51 -22.97
CA ALA A 83 -10.40 34.78 -23.43
C ALA A 83 -10.18 34.44 -24.91
N GLU A 84 -11.23 34.05 -25.65
CA GLU A 84 -11.19 33.60 -27.05
C GLU A 84 -10.27 32.37 -27.29
N GLU A 85 -9.91 31.62 -26.24
CA GLU A 85 -9.06 30.42 -26.34
C GLU A 85 -9.81 29.23 -26.96
N ILE A 86 -11.14 29.24 -26.87
CA ILE A 86 -12.03 28.20 -27.41
C ILE A 86 -13.21 28.85 -28.14
N THR A 87 -13.71 28.19 -29.17
CA THR A 87 -14.92 28.62 -29.89
C THR A 87 -16.19 28.24 -29.12
N GLU A 88 -17.28 28.95 -29.36
CA GLU A 88 -18.60 28.68 -28.75
C GLU A 88 -19.06 27.21 -28.96
N GLU A 89 -18.83 26.68 -30.17
CA GLU A 89 -19.14 25.28 -30.50
C GLU A 89 -18.31 24.29 -29.66
N ASN A 90 -17.02 24.58 -29.46
CA ASN A 90 -16.15 23.76 -28.62
C ASN A 90 -16.49 23.91 -27.14
N PHE A 91 -16.93 25.07 -26.69
CA PHE A 91 -17.38 25.32 -25.32
C PHE A 91 -18.59 24.45 -24.98
N GLU A 92 -19.65 24.49 -25.78
CA GLU A 92 -20.86 23.69 -25.51
C GLU A 92 -20.57 22.18 -25.58
N LYS A 93 -19.71 21.75 -26.52
CA LYS A 93 -19.30 20.34 -26.60
C LYS A 93 -18.52 19.88 -25.36
N LEU A 94 -17.52 20.65 -24.92
CA LEU A 94 -16.71 20.33 -23.75
C LEU A 94 -17.54 20.38 -22.46
N LYS A 95 -18.44 21.35 -22.34
CA LYS A 95 -19.35 21.47 -21.20
C LYS A 95 -20.27 20.26 -21.07
N LEU A 96 -20.81 19.77 -22.19
CA LEU A 96 -21.64 18.57 -22.21
C LEU A 96 -20.82 17.33 -21.81
N ASP A 97 -19.61 17.21 -22.35
CA ASP A 97 -18.70 16.08 -22.09
C ASP A 97 -18.28 16.03 -20.61
N TYR A 98 -17.84 17.15 -20.04
CA TYR A 98 -17.49 17.23 -18.63
C TYR A 98 -18.69 16.96 -17.70
N ARG A 99 -19.90 17.40 -18.07
CA ARG A 99 -21.12 17.06 -17.31
C ARG A 99 -21.43 15.55 -17.37
N SER A 100 -21.22 14.92 -18.51
CA SER A 100 -21.37 13.47 -18.67
C SER A 100 -20.39 12.72 -17.77
N HIS A 101 -19.10 13.10 -17.81
CA HIS A 101 -18.07 12.52 -16.96
C HIS A 101 -18.32 12.76 -15.46
N LEU A 102 -18.85 13.91 -15.08
CA LEU A 102 -19.21 14.20 -13.70
C LEU A 102 -20.34 13.28 -13.22
N ALA A 103 -21.35 13.04 -14.06
CA ALA A 103 -22.46 12.13 -13.74
C ALA A 103 -22.00 10.68 -13.58
N GLU A 104 -21.03 10.24 -14.38
CA GLU A 104 -20.39 8.93 -14.26
C GLU A 104 -19.63 8.79 -12.94
N VAL A 105 -18.77 9.76 -12.59
CA VAL A 105 -18.01 9.75 -11.34
C VAL A 105 -18.93 9.81 -10.11
N ASP A 106 -20.02 10.59 -10.16
CA ASP A 106 -21.00 10.64 -9.08
C ASP A 106 -21.74 9.31 -8.90
N LYS A 107 -21.99 8.58 -10.00
CA LYS A 107 -22.58 7.24 -9.93
C LYS A 107 -21.62 6.23 -9.29
N GLU A 108 -20.33 6.30 -9.62
CA GLU A 108 -19.29 5.46 -9.00
C GLU A 108 -19.12 5.80 -7.51
N LEU A 109 -19.09 7.08 -7.14
CA LEU A 109 -18.99 7.51 -5.74
C LEU A 109 -20.17 7.03 -4.88
N LYS A 110 -21.39 6.97 -5.44
CA LYS A 110 -22.58 6.43 -4.74
C LYS A 110 -22.46 4.95 -4.40
N GLN A 111 -21.55 4.20 -5.00
CA GLN A 111 -21.32 2.80 -4.63
C GLN A 111 -20.57 2.67 -3.29
N TYR A 112 -19.94 3.75 -2.83
CA TYR A 112 -19.18 3.82 -1.58
C TYR A 112 -19.95 4.53 -0.44
N THR A 113 -21.16 5.06 -0.68
CA THR A 113 -22.01 5.77 0.31
C THR A 113 -23.34 5.07 0.50
#